data_AF-A0A433WQQ8-F1
#
_entry.id   AF-A0A433WQQ8-F1
#
_cell.length_a   1.000
_cell.length_b   1.000
_cell.length_c   1.000
_cell.angle_alpha   90.00
_cell.angle_beta   90.00
_cell.angle_gamma   90.00
#
_symmetry.space_group_name_H-M   'P 1'
#
loop_
_entity.id
_entity.type
_entity.pdbx_description
1 polymer ?
#
loop_
_entity_poly.entity_id
_entity_poly.type
_entity_poly.pdbx_seq_one_letter_code
_entity_poly.pdbx_strand_id
1 'polypeptide(L)'
;MAVLRDPDLSGLTATDRKTLLDTGLAPGSARDFARRLRLLLPQGWFPAYRGDEVEEAPVLQALLTGFGAVLSVIWHLIIDVKRQTRLGTTQGAFLEMAAVDFFGPGAMARLEQEKDGHYRRRLVTSLAAPLNTRMAVSESVRRLSGAAPRIIELGSAQDCGAWCHGGGYGASRSRYGSRNGGQFCLEVFPKIPVDQRTVQAVIRVTKASGVIAWVRMLD
;
A
#
# COMPACT_ATOMS: atom_id res chain seq x y z
N MET A 1 -13.18 8.27 -28.53
CA MET A 1 -13.79 6.94 -28.80
C MET A 1 -14.82 7.16 -29.88
N ALA A 2 -14.68 6.49 -31.02
CA ALA A 2 -15.68 6.58 -32.09
C ALA A 2 -16.81 5.58 -31.82
N VAL A 3 -18.02 5.83 -32.30
CA VAL A 3 -19.12 4.87 -32.25
C VAL A 3 -18.96 3.94 -33.45
N LEU A 4 -19.01 2.62 -33.23
CA LEU A 4 -19.02 1.66 -34.35
C LEU A 4 -20.33 1.83 -35.11
N ARG A 5 -20.24 1.94 -36.43
CA ARG A 5 -21.40 2.20 -37.31
C ARG A 5 -21.54 1.11 -38.36
N ASP A 6 -22.78 0.82 -38.72
CA ASP A 6 -23.14 -0.02 -39.86
C ASP A 6 -22.83 0.70 -41.19
N PRO A 7 -22.86 0.03 -42.37
CA PRO A 7 -22.73 0.68 -43.68
C PRO A 7 -23.74 1.81 -43.89
N ASP A 8 -24.91 1.73 -43.25
CA ASP A 8 -25.95 2.76 -43.27
C ASP A 8 -25.68 3.92 -42.27
N LEU A 9 -24.48 3.98 -41.69
CA LEU A 9 -24.02 4.96 -40.71
C LEU A 9 -24.78 4.98 -39.37
N SER A 10 -25.65 4.00 -39.13
CA SER A 10 -26.36 3.79 -37.88
C SER A 10 -25.41 3.24 -36.80
N GLY A 11 -25.55 3.68 -35.55
CA GLY A 11 -24.68 3.21 -34.47
C GLY A 11 -24.99 1.76 -34.07
N LEU A 12 -23.97 0.90 -34.07
CA LEU A 12 -24.12 -0.49 -33.66
C LEU A 12 -24.39 -0.57 -32.16
N THR A 13 -25.32 -1.44 -31.77
CA THR A 13 -25.68 -1.70 -30.37
C THR A 13 -25.50 -3.17 -30.05
N ALA A 14 -25.05 -3.46 -28.83
CA ALA A 14 -24.98 -4.82 -28.30
C ALA A 14 -26.39 -5.37 -28.02
N THR A 15 -26.50 -6.67 -27.76
CA THR A 15 -27.77 -7.34 -27.41
C THR A 15 -28.44 -6.74 -26.17
N ASP A 16 -27.66 -6.09 -25.28
CA ASP A 16 -28.15 -5.35 -24.11
C ASP A 16 -28.48 -3.87 -24.40
N ARG A 17 -28.55 -3.48 -25.69
CA ARG A 17 -28.84 -2.13 -26.22
C ARG A 17 -27.78 -1.06 -25.89
N LYS A 18 -26.60 -1.43 -25.40
CA LYS A 18 -25.50 -0.46 -25.24
C LYS A 18 -24.85 -0.14 -26.58
N THR A 19 -24.53 1.14 -26.80
CA THR A 19 -23.77 1.59 -27.97
C THR A 19 -22.39 0.96 -27.97
N LEU A 20 -22.02 0.31 -29.09
CA LEU A 20 -20.70 -0.24 -29.28
C LEU A 20 -19.73 0.89 -29.66
N LEU A 21 -18.65 1.00 -28.89
CA LEU A 21 -17.60 1.98 -29.13
C LEU A 21 -16.42 1.30 -29.81
N ASP A 22 -15.89 1.96 -30.83
CA ASP A 22 -14.58 1.65 -31.35
C ASP A 22 -13.55 2.09 -30.32
N THR A 23 -13.00 1.10 -29.63
CA THR A 23 -11.91 1.28 -28.66
C THR A 23 -10.55 1.37 -29.37
N GLY A 24 -10.52 1.20 -30.69
CA GLY A 24 -9.32 1.14 -31.49
C GLY A 24 -8.43 -0.04 -31.09
N LEU A 25 -7.21 -0.05 -31.63
CA LEU A 25 -6.20 -1.04 -31.25
C LEU A 25 -5.80 -0.86 -29.79
N ALA A 26 -5.78 -1.98 -29.05
CA ALA A 26 -5.35 -2.00 -27.66
C ALA A 26 -3.95 -1.37 -27.52
N PRO A 27 -3.78 -0.32 -26.69
CA PRO A 27 -2.50 0.36 -26.55
C PRO A 27 -1.39 -0.59 -26.13
N GLY A 28 -0.27 -0.56 -26.86
CA GLY A 28 0.88 -1.42 -26.60
C GLY A 28 0.74 -2.87 -27.08
N SER A 29 -0.32 -3.18 -27.84
CA SER A 29 -0.40 -4.43 -28.62
C SER A 29 0.54 -4.39 -29.83
N ALA A 30 0.84 -5.57 -30.38
CA ALA A 30 1.67 -5.68 -31.59
C ALA A 30 1.09 -4.88 -32.77
N ARG A 31 -0.24 -4.91 -32.94
CA ARG A 31 -0.94 -4.18 -34.00
C ARG A 31 -0.92 -2.67 -33.77
N ASP A 32 -1.04 -2.20 -32.52
CA ASP A 32 -0.91 -0.77 -32.19
C ASP A 32 0.50 -0.26 -32.56
N PHE A 33 1.56 -0.99 -32.19
CA PHE A 33 2.92 -0.62 -32.57
C PHE A 33 3.16 -0.70 -34.07
N ALA A 34 2.69 -1.76 -34.74
CA ALA A 34 2.79 -1.89 -36.20
C ALA A 34 2.14 -0.70 -36.92
N ARG A 35 0.94 -0.29 -36.48
CA ARG A 35 0.25 0.91 -36.99
C ARG A 35 1.08 2.17 -36.75
N ARG A 36 1.62 2.37 -35.54
CA ARG A 36 2.46 3.55 -35.24
C ARG A 36 3.70 3.60 -36.12
N LEU A 37 4.38 2.46 -36.32
CA LEU A 37 5.52 2.36 -37.22
C LEU A 37 5.10 2.64 -38.67
N ARG A 38 3.96 2.11 -39.11
CA ARG A 38 3.40 2.32 -40.45
C ARG A 38 3.16 3.79 -40.76
N LEU A 39 2.67 4.55 -39.77
CA LEU A 39 2.43 5.98 -39.88
C LEU A 39 3.71 6.84 -39.92
N LEU A 40 4.86 6.28 -39.52
CA LEU A 40 6.16 6.94 -39.61
C LEU A 40 6.85 6.74 -40.97
N LEU A 41 6.35 5.82 -41.81
CA LEU A 41 6.95 5.55 -43.11
C LEU A 41 6.64 6.69 -44.10
N PRO A 42 7.57 7.03 -45.00
CA PRO A 42 7.34 8.06 -46.01
C PRO A 42 6.14 7.75 -46.91
N GLN A 43 5.39 8.79 -47.25
CA GLN A 43 4.29 8.70 -48.21
C GLN A 43 4.84 8.32 -49.60
N GLY A 44 4.16 7.39 -50.29
CA GLY A 44 4.50 6.98 -51.66
C GLY A 44 5.53 5.86 -51.82
N TRP A 45 6.19 5.41 -50.74
CA TRP A 45 7.11 4.25 -50.79
C TRP A 45 6.37 2.91 -50.78
N PHE A 46 5.17 2.89 -50.21
CA PHE A 46 4.30 1.74 -50.07
C PHE A 46 2.89 2.14 -50.49
N PRO A 47 1.98 1.18 -50.76
CA PRO A 47 0.56 1.46 -50.98
C PRO A 47 -0.02 2.39 -49.91
N ALA A 48 -1.07 3.13 -50.24
CA ALA A 48 -1.67 4.06 -49.28
C ALA A 48 -2.23 3.29 -48.07
N TYR A 49 -1.86 3.70 -46.86
CA TYR A 49 -2.41 3.11 -45.64
C TYR A 49 -3.90 3.47 -45.53
N ARG A 50 -4.79 2.46 -45.58
CA ARG A 50 -6.24 2.64 -45.50
C ARG A 50 -6.83 2.36 -44.11
N GLY A 51 -6.00 2.34 -43.06
CA GLY A 51 -6.47 2.07 -41.70
C GLY A 51 -6.46 0.58 -41.37
N ASP A 52 -7.51 0.12 -40.69
CA ASP A 52 -7.64 -1.26 -40.17
C ASP A 52 -8.12 -2.29 -41.21
N GLU A 53 -8.25 -1.87 -42.48
CA GLU A 53 -8.52 -2.74 -43.63
C GLU A 53 -7.33 -3.65 -43.98
N VAL A 54 -7.53 -4.62 -44.88
CA VAL A 54 -6.47 -5.52 -45.34
C VAL A 54 -5.39 -4.71 -46.07
N GLU A 55 -4.19 -4.65 -45.49
CA GLU A 55 -3.06 -3.92 -46.07
C GLU A 55 -2.68 -4.53 -47.44
N GLU A 56 -2.64 -3.69 -48.47
CA GLU A 56 -2.29 -4.07 -49.85
C GLU A 56 -0.81 -4.50 -49.98
N ALA A 57 0.02 -4.23 -48.97
CA ALA A 57 1.40 -4.69 -48.81
C ALA A 57 1.53 -5.74 -47.68
N PRO A 58 1.18 -7.02 -47.92
CA PRO A 58 1.11 -8.04 -46.88
C PRO A 58 2.48 -8.35 -46.22
N VAL A 59 3.57 -8.30 -46.98
CA VAL A 59 4.94 -8.54 -46.47
C VAL A 59 5.37 -7.41 -45.53
N LEU A 60 5.08 -6.15 -45.90
CA LEU A 60 5.35 -5.00 -45.04
C LEU A 60 4.57 -5.13 -43.73
N GLN A 61 3.29 -5.47 -43.80
CA GLN A 61 2.46 -5.64 -42.62
C GLN A 61 2.99 -6.75 -41.70
N ALA A 62 3.44 -7.87 -42.27
CA ALA A 62 4.03 -8.96 -41.49
C ALA A 62 5.31 -8.50 -40.77
N LEU A 63 6.20 -7.78 -41.44
CA LEU A 63 7.43 -7.24 -40.85
C LEU A 63 7.13 -6.24 -39.72
N LEU A 64 6.25 -5.28 -39.97
CA LEU A 64 5.86 -4.27 -38.97
C LEU A 64 5.17 -4.92 -37.76
N THR A 65 4.36 -5.96 -37.98
CA THR A 65 3.74 -6.73 -36.90
C THR A 65 4.77 -7.51 -36.10
N GLY A 66 5.80 -8.07 -36.75
CA GLY A 66 6.93 -8.72 -36.08
C GLY A 66 7.68 -7.77 -35.14
N PHE A 67 8.04 -6.58 -35.63
CA PHE A 67 8.65 -5.55 -34.77
C PHE A 67 7.69 -5.07 -33.68
N GLY A 68 6.42 -4.89 -34.01
CA GLY A 68 5.37 -4.53 -33.07
C GLY A 68 5.22 -5.55 -31.93
N ALA A 69 5.37 -6.85 -32.21
CA ALA A 69 5.31 -7.90 -31.20
C ALA A 69 6.45 -7.78 -30.19
N VAL A 70 7.68 -7.52 -30.63
CA VAL A 70 8.83 -7.28 -29.74
C VAL A 70 8.59 -6.04 -28.87
N LEU A 71 8.15 -4.94 -29.48
CA LEU A 71 7.81 -3.71 -28.75
C LEU A 71 6.66 -3.92 -27.75
N SER A 72 5.70 -4.79 -28.09
CA SER A 72 4.61 -5.16 -27.20
C SER A 72 5.11 -5.87 -25.95
N VAL A 73 6.07 -6.80 -26.08
CA VAL A 73 6.69 -7.45 -24.92
C VAL A 73 7.40 -6.43 -24.02
N ILE A 74 8.18 -5.52 -24.62
CA ILE A 74 8.88 -4.46 -23.86
C ILE A 74 7.87 -3.54 -23.14
N TRP A 75 6.78 -3.18 -23.81
CA TRP A 75 5.73 -2.37 -23.22
C TRP A 75 5.07 -3.03 -22.01
N HIS A 76 4.77 -4.33 -22.10
CA HIS A 76 4.21 -5.09 -20.97
C HIS A 76 5.21 -5.18 -19.82
N LEU A 77 6.51 -5.36 -20.11
CA LEU A 77 7.56 -5.34 -19.08
C LEU A 77 7.58 -3.99 -18.32
N ILE A 78 7.48 -2.87 -19.04
CA ILE A 78 7.41 -1.52 -18.41
C ILE A 78 6.15 -1.39 -17.53
N ILE A 79 5.01 -1.90 -17.98
CA ILE A 79 3.77 -1.90 -17.18
C ILE A 79 3.96 -2.70 -15.89
N ASP A 80 4.59 -3.87 -15.97
CA ASP A 80 4.79 -4.73 -14.81
C ASP A 80 5.79 -4.12 -13.82
N VAL A 81 6.90 -3.54 -14.30
CA VAL A 81 7.83 -2.77 -13.45
C VAL A 81 7.11 -1.61 -12.77
N LYS A 82 6.28 -0.85 -13.50
CA LYS A 82 5.48 0.22 -12.91
C LYS A 82 4.57 -0.28 -11.80
N ARG A 83 3.93 -1.44 -11.97
CA ARG A 83 3.11 -2.07 -10.91
C ARG A 83 3.92 -2.47 -9.69
N GLN A 84 5.15 -2.93 -9.88
CA GLN A 84 6.04 -3.33 -8.78
C GLN A 84 6.49 -2.14 -7.92
N THR A 85 6.62 -0.94 -8.51
CA THR A 85 7.08 0.28 -7.80
C THR A 85 6.11 0.86 -6.77
N ARG A 86 4.85 0.41 -6.71
CA ARG A 86 3.87 0.94 -5.78
C ARG A 86 3.31 -0.17 -4.89
N LEU A 87 3.31 0.05 -3.58
CA LEU A 87 2.77 -0.89 -2.60
C LEU A 87 1.33 -1.31 -2.91
N GLY A 88 0.51 -0.38 -3.44
CA GLY A 88 -0.88 -0.63 -3.83
C GLY A 88 -1.07 -1.68 -4.93
N THR A 89 -0.07 -1.86 -5.80
CA THR A 89 -0.16 -2.70 -7.01
C THR A 89 0.84 -3.84 -7.05
N THR A 90 1.91 -3.78 -6.25
CA THR A 90 2.97 -4.80 -6.22
C THR A 90 2.46 -6.15 -5.70
N GLN A 91 3.04 -7.24 -6.19
CA GLN A 91 2.58 -8.63 -5.99
C GLN A 91 3.77 -9.59 -5.85
N GLY A 92 3.51 -10.79 -5.35
CA GLY A 92 4.49 -11.87 -5.21
C GLY A 92 5.72 -11.46 -4.39
N ALA A 93 6.90 -11.78 -4.91
CA ALA A 93 8.18 -11.52 -4.24
C ALA A 93 8.47 -10.02 -4.03
N PHE A 94 8.00 -9.15 -4.92
CA PHE A 94 8.19 -7.69 -4.77
C PHE A 94 7.37 -7.12 -3.62
N LEU A 95 6.23 -7.73 -3.28
CA LEU A 95 5.45 -7.35 -2.10
C LEU A 95 6.15 -7.76 -0.80
N GLU A 96 6.85 -8.90 -0.80
CA GLU A 96 7.67 -9.34 0.33
C GLU A 96 8.91 -8.46 0.50
N MET A 97 9.57 -8.09 -0.60
CA MET A 97 10.69 -7.14 -0.58
C MET A 97 10.26 -5.79 0.01
N ALA A 98 9.10 -5.27 -0.42
CA ALA A 98 8.55 -4.04 0.15
C ALA A 98 8.29 -4.16 1.66
N ALA A 99 7.85 -5.33 2.15
CA ALA A 99 7.68 -5.55 3.58
C ALA A 99 9.01 -5.48 4.35
N VAL A 100 10.07 -6.04 3.77
CA VAL A 100 11.43 -5.95 4.34
C VAL A 100 11.94 -4.52 4.34
N ASP A 101 11.70 -3.74 3.28
CA ASP A 101 12.12 -2.34 3.21
C ASP A 101 11.44 -1.47 4.27
N PHE A 102 10.13 -1.65 4.49
CA PHE A 102 9.37 -0.83 5.43
C PHE A 102 9.50 -1.27 6.89
N PHE A 103 9.55 -2.57 7.16
CA PHE A 103 9.48 -3.11 8.52
C PHE A 103 10.75 -3.82 8.97
N GLY A 104 11.70 -4.05 8.07
CA GLY A 104 12.88 -4.87 8.29
C GLY A 104 12.63 -6.36 8.13
N PRO A 105 13.71 -7.18 8.12
CA PRO A 105 13.62 -8.62 7.94
C PRO A 105 12.78 -9.29 9.03
N GLY A 106 11.81 -10.13 8.64
CA GLY A 106 11.02 -10.96 9.54
C GLY A 106 9.94 -10.24 10.37
N ALA A 107 9.94 -8.91 10.42
CA ALA A 107 8.97 -8.14 11.21
C ALA A 107 7.52 -8.27 10.69
N MET A 108 7.35 -8.37 9.37
CA MET A 108 6.06 -8.53 8.70
C MET A 108 6.11 -9.69 7.70
N ALA A 109 6.45 -10.89 8.17
CA ALA A 109 6.42 -12.09 7.33
C ALA A 109 4.99 -12.40 6.83
N ARG A 110 4.92 -12.94 5.61
CA ARG A 110 3.67 -13.43 5.03
C ARG A 110 3.22 -14.66 5.81
N LEU A 111 1.92 -14.75 6.11
CA LEU A 111 1.35 -15.93 6.77
C LEU A 111 1.21 -17.08 5.77
N GLU A 112 1.15 -18.29 6.29
CA GLU A 112 0.93 -19.48 5.46
C GLU A 112 -0.35 -19.32 4.62
N GLN A 113 -0.24 -19.58 3.31
CA GLN A 113 -1.32 -19.45 2.32
C GLN A 113 -1.98 -18.05 2.22
N GLU A 114 -1.33 -17.02 2.74
CA GLU A 114 -1.87 -15.66 2.66
C GLU A 114 -1.78 -15.10 1.24
N LYS A 115 -2.94 -14.71 0.68
CA LYS A 115 -3.00 -14.07 -0.64
C LYS A 115 -2.44 -12.65 -0.58
N ASP A 116 -1.84 -12.20 -1.68
CA ASP A 116 -1.26 -10.86 -1.85
C ASP A 116 -2.18 -9.72 -1.41
N GLY A 117 -3.49 -9.81 -1.70
CA GLY A 117 -4.45 -8.79 -1.28
C GLY A 117 -4.57 -8.65 0.24
N HIS A 118 -4.57 -9.76 0.97
CA HIS A 118 -4.61 -9.76 2.44
C HIS A 118 -3.30 -9.27 3.03
N TYR A 119 -2.19 -9.78 2.50
CA TYR A 119 -0.85 -9.40 2.95
C TYR A 119 -0.60 -7.90 2.77
N ARG A 120 -0.92 -7.36 1.58
CA ARG A 120 -0.83 -5.92 1.29
C ARG A 120 -1.69 -5.11 2.23
N ARG A 121 -2.92 -5.55 2.50
CA ARG A 121 -3.83 -4.84 3.43
C ARG A 121 -3.23 -4.75 4.82
N ARG A 122 -2.67 -5.86 5.33
CA ARG A 122 -1.94 -5.89 6.61
C ARG A 122 -0.76 -4.93 6.61
N LEU A 123 0.09 -4.95 5.57
CA LEU A 123 1.23 -4.03 5.45
C LEU A 123 0.79 -2.57 5.51
N VAL A 124 -0.22 -2.18 4.72
CA VAL A 124 -0.76 -0.81 4.70
C VAL A 124 -1.34 -0.42 6.05
N THR A 125 -2.10 -1.32 6.69
CA THR A 125 -2.65 -1.07 8.04
C THR A 125 -1.56 -0.89 9.08
N SER A 126 -0.50 -1.70 9.04
CA SER A 126 0.64 -1.57 9.96
C SER A 126 1.44 -0.29 9.70
N LEU A 127 1.59 0.13 8.44
CA LEU A 127 2.32 1.35 8.07
C LEU A 127 1.61 2.61 8.54
N ALA A 128 0.28 2.61 8.47
CA ALA A 128 -0.58 3.72 8.91
C ALA A 128 -1.01 3.62 10.38
N ALA A 129 -0.56 2.60 11.12
CA ALA A 129 -0.96 2.42 12.51
C ALA A 129 -0.44 3.60 13.35
N PRO A 130 -1.30 4.21 14.20
CA PRO A 130 -0.82 5.22 15.13
C PRO A 130 0.10 4.54 16.14
N LEU A 131 1.37 4.92 16.15
CA LEU A 131 2.40 4.46 17.10
C LEU A 131 2.94 5.64 17.90
N ASN A 132 3.74 5.36 18.92
CA ASN A 132 4.52 6.36 19.67
C ASN A 132 3.69 7.44 20.40
N THR A 133 2.39 7.20 20.60
CA THR A 133 1.50 8.09 21.36
C THR A 133 0.94 7.38 22.59
N ARG A 134 0.58 8.17 23.61
CA ARG A 134 -0.11 7.67 24.81
C ARG A 134 -1.36 6.86 24.46
N MET A 135 -2.16 7.36 23.51
CA MET A 135 -3.35 6.66 23.05
C MET A 135 -3.02 5.35 22.34
N ALA A 136 -2.04 5.35 21.42
CA ALA A 136 -1.62 4.13 20.73
C ALA A 136 -1.20 3.02 21.70
N VAL A 137 -0.36 3.35 22.69
CA VAL A 137 0.09 2.39 23.71
C VAL A 137 -1.11 1.90 24.54
N SER A 138 -2.01 2.80 24.95
CA SER A 138 -3.21 2.45 25.72
C SER A 138 -4.13 1.49 24.95
N GLU A 139 -4.40 1.79 23.68
CA GLU A 139 -5.22 0.98 22.79
C GLU A 139 -4.62 -0.40 22.51
N SER A 140 -3.31 -0.46 22.24
CA SER A 140 -2.58 -1.70 22.01
C SER A 140 -2.64 -2.63 23.23
N VAL A 141 -2.47 -2.10 24.43
CA VAL A 141 -2.60 -2.89 25.67
C VAL A 141 -4.05 -3.30 25.91
N ARG A 142 -5.01 -2.38 25.71
CA ARG A 142 -6.45 -2.66 25.89
C ARG A 142 -6.94 -3.80 25.01
N ARG A 143 -6.47 -3.87 23.76
CA ARG A 143 -6.83 -4.95 22.82
C ARG A 143 -6.37 -6.32 23.32
N LEU A 144 -5.25 -6.40 24.04
CA LEU A 144 -4.75 -7.65 24.60
C LEU A 144 -5.40 -7.99 25.95
N SER A 145 -5.49 -7.02 26.85
CA SER A 145 -5.86 -7.25 28.25
C SER A 145 -7.36 -7.09 28.53
N GLY A 146 -8.13 -6.55 27.59
CA GLY A 146 -9.54 -6.21 27.76
C GLY A 146 -9.80 -4.90 28.54
N ALA A 147 -8.76 -4.20 28.99
CA ALA A 147 -8.90 -2.93 29.71
C ALA A 147 -7.77 -1.95 29.42
N ALA A 148 -8.09 -0.65 29.41
CA ALA A 148 -7.08 0.39 29.23
C ALA A 148 -6.10 0.38 30.43
N PRO A 149 -4.78 0.39 30.19
CA PRO A 149 -3.81 0.53 31.27
C PRO A 149 -3.82 1.95 31.83
N ARG A 150 -3.21 2.11 33.00
CA ARG A 150 -2.84 3.43 33.50
C ARG A 150 -1.42 3.75 33.07
N ILE A 151 -1.29 4.75 32.20
CA ILE A 151 -0.01 5.26 31.71
C ILE A 151 0.37 6.49 32.55
N ILE A 152 1.60 6.51 33.03
CA ILE A 152 2.19 7.60 33.83
C ILE A 152 3.45 8.08 33.11
N GLU A 153 3.39 9.26 32.51
CA GLU A 153 4.52 9.90 31.86
C GLU A 153 5.28 10.76 32.88
N LEU A 154 6.54 10.39 33.16
CA LEU A 154 7.31 10.98 34.26
C LEU A 154 7.67 12.46 34.03
N GLY A 155 7.66 12.93 32.79
CA GLY A 155 7.84 14.34 32.43
C GLY A 155 6.53 15.14 32.35
N SER A 156 5.38 14.49 32.52
CA SER A 156 4.07 15.14 32.39
C SER A 156 3.61 15.72 33.73
N ALA A 157 3.38 17.04 33.75
CA ALA A 157 2.79 17.71 34.91
C ALA A 157 1.38 17.19 35.23
N GLN A 158 0.64 16.71 34.23
CA GLN A 158 -0.69 16.12 34.43
C GLN A 158 -0.62 14.79 35.21
N ASP A 159 0.44 14.00 34.98
CA ASP A 159 0.59 12.68 35.61
C ASP A 159 1.33 12.74 36.95
N CYS A 160 2.25 13.71 37.12
CA CYS A 160 3.17 13.81 38.25
C CYS A 160 2.98 15.08 39.12
N GLY A 161 2.19 16.06 38.70
CA GLY A 161 1.84 17.23 39.52
C GLY A 161 2.98 18.24 39.75
N ALA A 162 4.07 18.17 38.97
CA ALA A 162 5.23 19.06 39.06
C ALA A 162 5.86 19.13 40.47
N TRP A 163 5.99 17.98 41.14
CA TRP A 163 6.59 17.87 42.46
C TRP A 163 7.99 18.54 42.50
N CYS A 164 8.24 19.39 43.50
CA CYS A 164 9.43 20.26 43.63
C CYS A 164 9.60 21.38 42.58
N HIS A 165 8.55 21.76 41.84
CA HIS A 165 8.50 22.97 41.00
C HIS A 165 7.26 23.81 41.37
N GLY A 166 7.15 25.04 40.84
CA GLY A 166 6.13 26.04 41.21
C GLY A 166 4.65 25.70 40.95
N GLY A 167 4.31 24.43 40.69
CA GLY A 167 2.95 23.91 40.56
C GLY A 167 2.60 23.40 39.16
N GLY A 168 1.80 22.33 39.10
CA GLY A 168 1.15 21.83 37.88
C GLY A 168 -0.31 22.28 37.83
N TYR A 169 -0.63 23.32 37.06
CA TYR A 169 -2.00 23.80 36.93
C TYR A 169 -2.92 22.70 36.35
N GLY A 170 -3.99 22.35 37.08
CA GLY A 170 -4.93 21.29 36.69
C GLY A 170 -4.46 19.85 36.95
N ALA A 171 -3.33 19.63 37.64
CA ALA A 171 -2.89 18.29 38.01
C ALA A 171 -3.75 17.73 39.15
N SER A 172 -4.45 16.62 38.90
CA SER A 172 -5.30 15.95 39.90
C SER A 172 -4.57 14.91 40.75
N ARG A 173 -3.28 14.64 40.43
CA ARG A 173 -2.48 13.59 41.07
C ARG A 173 -1.05 14.04 41.25
N SER A 174 -0.44 13.63 42.35
CA SER A 174 0.97 13.87 42.66
C SER A 174 1.73 12.55 42.61
N ARG A 175 2.78 12.49 41.78
CA ARG A 175 3.71 11.35 41.70
C ARG A 175 5.13 11.88 41.52
N TYR A 176 6.13 11.08 41.87
CA TYR A 176 7.51 11.40 41.53
C TYR A 176 7.69 11.35 40.01
N GLY A 177 8.08 12.50 39.44
CA GLY A 177 8.46 12.62 38.03
C GLY A 177 9.97 12.51 37.83
N SER A 178 10.41 12.58 36.58
CA SER A 178 11.83 12.59 36.21
C SER A 178 12.06 13.57 35.08
N ARG A 179 13.13 14.38 35.18
CA ARG A 179 13.62 15.23 34.08
C ARG A 179 14.35 14.43 33.00
N ASN A 180 14.88 13.26 33.36
CA ASN A 180 15.46 12.34 32.38
C ASN A 180 14.27 11.71 31.63
N GLY A 181 13.95 12.31 30.48
CA GLY A 181 12.89 11.89 29.58
C GLY A 181 13.16 10.51 28.97
N GLY A 182 12.29 10.11 28.04
CA GLY A 182 12.42 8.81 27.37
C GLY A 182 11.99 7.62 28.23
N GLN A 183 11.11 7.83 29.21
CA GLN A 183 10.54 6.74 30.00
C GLN A 183 9.12 7.03 30.49
N PHE A 184 8.33 5.97 30.64
CA PHE A 184 7.00 6.01 31.25
C PHE A 184 6.73 4.74 32.03
N CYS A 185 5.80 4.82 32.99
CA CYS A 185 5.32 3.67 33.76
C CYS A 185 3.93 3.28 33.29
N LEU A 186 3.63 1.98 33.35
CA LEU A 186 2.40 1.42 32.83
C LEU A 186 1.88 0.36 33.80
N GLU A 187 0.72 0.64 34.40
CA GLU A 187 -0.02 -0.30 35.25
C GLU A 187 -1.11 -0.97 34.41
N VAL A 188 -1.05 -2.30 34.28
CA VAL A 188 -1.99 -3.09 33.47
C VAL A 188 -2.99 -3.77 34.39
N PHE A 189 -4.28 -3.64 34.08
CA PHE A 189 -5.40 -4.22 34.82
C PHE A 189 -6.11 -5.26 33.92
N PRO A 190 -5.53 -6.45 33.71
CA PRO A 190 -6.08 -7.42 32.79
C PRO A 190 -7.47 -7.91 33.23
N LYS A 191 -8.44 -7.82 32.32
CA LYS A 191 -9.78 -8.41 32.46
C LYS A 191 -9.90 -9.76 31.76
N ILE A 192 -8.90 -10.10 30.94
CA ILE A 192 -8.81 -11.33 30.16
C ILE A 192 -7.42 -11.91 30.43
N PRO A 193 -7.25 -13.25 30.49
CA PRO A 193 -5.95 -13.87 30.66
C PRO A 193 -4.95 -13.38 29.61
N VAL A 194 -3.88 -12.73 30.05
CA VAL A 194 -2.81 -12.23 29.18
C VAL A 194 -1.46 -12.40 29.87
N ASP A 195 -0.50 -12.94 29.12
CA ASP A 195 0.87 -13.09 29.62
C ASP A 195 1.63 -11.76 29.56
N GLN A 196 2.50 -11.53 30.56
CA GLN A 196 3.34 -10.34 30.65
C GLN A 196 4.25 -10.19 29.43
N ARG A 197 4.78 -11.30 28.87
CA ARG A 197 5.66 -11.23 27.68
C ARG A 197 4.90 -10.71 26.47
N THR A 198 3.65 -11.12 26.29
CA THR A 198 2.78 -10.65 25.20
C THR A 198 2.52 -9.15 25.31
N VAL A 199 2.24 -8.67 26.54
CA VAL A 199 2.05 -7.24 26.79
C VAL A 199 3.34 -6.45 26.50
N GLN A 200 4.49 -6.93 26.97
CA GLN A 200 5.78 -6.29 26.72
C GLN A 200 6.15 -6.29 25.23
N ALA A 201 5.86 -7.37 24.50
CA ALA A 201 6.09 -7.46 23.06
C ALA A 201 5.26 -6.42 22.29
N VAL A 202 3.98 -6.27 22.63
CA VAL A 202 3.10 -5.27 22.00
C VAL A 202 3.49 -3.84 22.36
N ILE A 203 3.88 -3.59 23.61
CA ILE A 203 4.41 -2.28 24.02
C ILE A 203 5.70 -1.98 23.25
N ARG A 204 6.61 -2.94 23.09
CA ARG A 204 7.87 -2.77 22.37
C ARG A 204 7.67 -2.29 20.94
N VAL A 205 6.68 -2.83 20.23
CA VAL A 205 6.39 -2.44 18.84
C VAL A 205 5.53 -1.17 18.73
N THR A 206 4.87 -0.76 19.82
CA THR A 206 3.99 0.43 19.82
C THR A 206 4.68 1.70 20.33
N LYS A 207 5.58 1.57 21.31
CA LYS A 207 6.28 2.69 21.91
C LYS A 207 7.36 3.25 20.96
N ALA A 208 7.77 4.50 21.21
CA ALA A 208 8.91 5.08 20.51
C ALA A 208 10.20 4.29 20.75
N SER A 209 11.03 4.22 19.70
CA SER A 209 12.38 3.66 19.82
C SER A 209 13.19 4.45 20.85
N GLY A 210 14.04 3.77 21.62
CA GLY A 210 14.83 4.38 22.71
C GLY A 210 14.06 4.70 23.99
N VAL A 211 12.72 4.61 24.02
CA VAL A 211 11.92 4.87 25.23
C VAL A 211 11.83 3.64 26.13
N ILE A 212 12.01 3.78 27.43
CA ILE A 212 11.84 2.71 28.42
C ILE A 212 10.40 2.69 28.93
N ALA A 213 9.77 1.51 28.89
CA ALA A 213 8.43 1.30 29.43
C ALA A 213 8.52 0.39 30.66
N TRP A 214 8.23 0.92 31.83
CA TRP A 214 8.19 0.16 33.09
C TRP A 214 6.80 -0.44 33.26
N VAL A 215 6.68 -1.76 33.16
CA VAL A 215 5.37 -2.45 33.16
C VAL A 215 5.15 -3.13 34.51
N ARG A 216 4.02 -2.82 35.15
CA ARG A 216 3.51 -3.53 36.33
C ARG A 216 2.18 -4.20 35.97
N MET A 217 2.14 -5.52 36.07
CA MET A 217 0.90 -6.28 36.04
C MET A 217 0.24 -6.19 37.42
N LEU A 218 -1.07 -5.95 37.46
CA LEU A 218 -1.85 -5.94 38.69
C LEU A 218 -2.88 -7.08 38.60
N ASP A 219 -3.04 -7.79 39.71
CA ASP A 219 -4.00 -8.90 39.85
C ASP A 219 -5.44 -8.40 40.01
#